data_AF-A0A438GV87-F1
#
_entry.id   AF-A0A438GV87-F1
#
_cell.length_a   1.000
_cell.length_b   1.000
_cell.length_c   1.000
_cell.angle_alpha   90.00
_cell.angle_beta   90.00
_cell.angle_gamma   90.00
#
_symmetry.space_group_name_H-M   'P 1'
#
loop_
_entity.id
_entity.type
_entity.pdbx_description
1 polymer ?
#
loop_
_entity_poly.entity_id
_entity_poly.type
_entity_poly.pdbx_seq_one_letter_code
_entity_poly.pdbx_strand_id
1 'polypeptide(L)'
;MPQRHSKNNNDLAFFTYDEKRKLGYGTQKERLGRDSIKPFDACCLCLKPFIDPLCCQKGHVFCKECILECLLAQKKDIQRSLLMELSNEKALI
;
A
#
# COMPACT_ATOMS: atom_id res chain seq x y z
N MET A 1 -2.54 -41.62 9.24
CA MET A 1 -1.57 -41.88 10.33
C MET A 1 -1.54 -40.65 11.23
N PRO A 2 -1.59 -40.77 12.56
CA PRO A 2 -1.55 -39.60 13.44
C PRO A 2 -0.21 -38.85 13.31
N GLN A 3 -0.26 -37.53 13.28
CA GLN A 3 0.93 -36.69 13.22
C GLN A 3 1.75 -36.92 14.50
N ARG A 4 3.04 -37.23 14.35
CA ARG A 4 3.95 -37.39 15.49
C ARG A 4 4.06 -36.05 16.21
N HIS A 5 3.85 -36.06 17.53
CA HIS A 5 3.88 -34.86 18.37
C HIS A 5 5.09 -33.98 18.05
N SER A 6 6.29 -34.57 18.02
CA SER A 6 7.57 -33.91 17.73
C SER A 6 7.69 -33.18 16.38
N LYS A 7 6.68 -33.24 15.52
CA LYS A 7 6.59 -32.50 14.25
C LYS A 7 5.53 -31.38 14.30
N ASN A 8 5.12 -30.97 15.50
CA ASN A 8 4.25 -29.82 15.70
C ASN A 8 5.07 -28.52 15.65
N ASN A 9 4.44 -27.45 15.16
CA ASN A 9 5.13 -26.18 14.88
C ASN A 9 5.75 -25.46 16.11
N ASN A 10 5.43 -25.92 17.33
CA ASN A 10 5.86 -25.30 18.59
C ASN A 10 6.81 -26.20 19.41
N ASP A 11 7.20 -27.35 18.88
CA ASP A 11 8.00 -28.34 19.63
C ASP A 11 9.51 -28.10 19.48
N LEU A 12 9.94 -27.28 18.52
CA LEU A 12 11.34 -26.91 18.29
C LEU A 12 11.64 -25.50 18.82
N ALA A 13 12.84 -25.31 19.36
CA ALA A 13 13.31 -23.99 19.82
C ALA A 13 13.63 -23.00 18.68
N PHE A 14 13.51 -23.43 17.42
CA PHE A 14 13.71 -22.61 16.24
C PHE A 14 12.65 -22.94 15.19
N PHE A 15 12.25 -21.92 14.42
CA PHE A 15 11.36 -22.15 13.29
C PHE A 15 12.10 -22.80 12.12
N THR A 16 11.51 -23.85 11.58
CA THR A 16 11.89 -24.46 10.32
C THR A 16 11.62 -23.49 9.14
N TYR A 17 12.17 -23.81 7.97
CA TYR A 17 11.96 -23.00 6.77
C TYR A 17 10.47 -22.85 6.41
N ASP A 18 9.68 -23.92 6.50
CA ASP A 18 8.26 -23.88 6.15
C ASP A 18 7.42 -23.11 7.18
N GLU A 19 7.76 -23.20 8.47
CA GLU A 19 7.14 -22.38 9.52
C GLU A 19 7.45 -20.89 9.34
N LYS A 20 8.71 -20.53 9.06
CA LYS A 20 9.11 -19.15 8.74
C LYS A 20 8.34 -18.60 7.54
N ARG A 21 8.13 -19.42 6.51
CA ARG A 21 7.36 -19.04 5.33
C ARG A 21 5.86 -18.85 5.65
N LYS A 22 5.28 -19.69 6.52
CA LYS A 22 3.88 -19.59 6.96
C LYS A 22 3.59 -18.41 7.87
N LEU A 23 4.59 -17.94 8.64
CA LEU A 23 4.44 -16.78 9.53
C LEU A 23 4.22 -15.46 8.77
N GLY A 24 4.57 -15.38 7.49
CA GLY A 24 4.49 -14.15 6.70
C GLY A 24 5.38 -13.02 7.24
N TYR A 25 6.33 -13.35 8.11
CA TYR A 25 7.19 -12.39 8.80
C TYR A 25 8.52 -12.18 8.06
N GLY A 26 8.97 -10.93 7.99
CA GLY A 26 10.21 -10.54 7.32
C GLY A 26 10.06 -10.35 5.81
N THR A 27 11.19 -10.36 5.10
CA THR A 27 11.22 -10.15 3.64
C THR A 27 10.66 -11.36 2.91
N GLN A 28 9.44 -11.22 2.38
CA GLN A 28 8.80 -12.24 1.56
C GLN A 28 9.23 -12.10 0.09
N LYS A 29 9.48 -13.23 -0.57
CA LYS A 29 9.78 -13.29 -2.01
C LYS A 29 8.71 -14.16 -2.66
N GLU A 30 7.84 -13.53 -3.45
CA GLU A 30 6.79 -14.21 -4.20
C GLU A 30 6.84 -13.77 -5.67
N ARG A 31 6.50 -14.67 -6.59
CA ARG A 31 6.31 -14.33 -7.99
C ARG A 31 4.91 -13.78 -8.17
N LEU A 32 4.82 -12.47 -8.38
CA LEU A 32 3.56 -11.81 -8.69
C LEU A 32 3.10 -12.14 -10.12
N GLY A 33 1.81 -12.41 -10.26
CA GLY A 33 1.18 -12.68 -11.55
C GLY A 33 0.89 -11.39 -12.33
N ARG A 34 0.35 -11.55 -13.54
CA ARG A 34 -0.10 -10.43 -14.39
C ARG A 34 -1.10 -9.53 -13.67
N ASP A 35 -1.97 -10.12 -12.85
CA ASP A 35 -3.06 -9.41 -12.16
C ASP A 35 -2.53 -8.44 -11.09
N SER A 36 -1.27 -8.60 -10.68
CA SER A 36 -0.60 -7.69 -9.76
C SER A 36 -0.01 -6.45 -10.47
N ILE A 37 -0.04 -6.41 -11.80
CA ILE A 37 0.48 -5.30 -12.60
C ILE A 37 -0.69 -4.46 -13.11
N LYS A 38 -0.62 -3.14 -12.87
CA LYS A 38 -1.62 -2.19 -13.38
C LYS A 38 -1.71 -2.29 -14.91
N PRO A 39 -2.92 -2.39 -15.49
CA PRO A 39 -3.10 -2.28 -16.93
C PRO A 39 -2.58 -0.93 -17.45
N PHE A 40 -2.09 -0.91 -18.70
CA PHE A 40 -1.64 0.34 -19.32
C PHE A 40 -2.80 1.35 -19.47
N ASP A 41 -3.97 0.85 -19.84
CA ASP A 41 -5.22 1.57 -20.10
C ASP A 41 -6.06 1.87 -18.84
N ALA A 42 -5.46 1.75 -17.65
CA ALA A 42 -6.14 2.00 -16.38
C ALA A 42 -5.63 3.25 -15.66
N CYS A 43 -6.56 3.98 -15.04
CA CYS A 43 -6.28 5.14 -14.19
C CYS A 43 -5.41 4.79 -12.98
N CYS A 44 -4.39 5.61 -12.71
CA CYS A 44 -3.49 5.41 -11.58
C CYS A 44 -4.14 5.65 -10.19
N LEU A 45 -5.37 6.17 -10.13
CA LEU A 45 -6.09 6.39 -8.86
C LEU A 45 -7.21 5.36 -8.66
N CYS A 46 -8.10 5.19 -9.64
CA CYS A 46 -9.26 4.31 -9.49
C CYS A 46 -9.06 2.89 -10.06
N LEU A 47 -7.94 2.63 -10.76
CA LEU A 47 -7.59 1.34 -11.38
C LEU A 47 -8.62 0.81 -12.41
N LYS A 48 -9.51 1.68 -12.89
CA LYS A 48 -10.49 1.40 -13.93
C LYS A 48 -10.02 1.99 -15.27
N PRO A 49 -10.60 1.55 -16.41
CA PRO A 49 -10.39 2.21 -17.69
C PRO A 49 -10.62 3.72 -17.62
N PHE A 50 -9.89 4.47 -18.43
CA PHE A 50 -9.92 5.94 -18.38
C PHE A 50 -11.28 6.53 -18.76
N ILE A 51 -11.64 7.61 -18.05
CA ILE A 51 -12.72 8.54 -18.41
C ILE A 51 -12.08 9.93 -18.43
N ASP A 52 -12.11 10.59 -19.60
CA ASP A 52 -11.47 11.89 -19.84
C ASP A 52 -10.02 11.96 -19.30
N PRO A 53 -9.06 11.28 -19.96
CA PRO A 53 -7.71 11.08 -19.42
C PRO A 53 -6.91 12.38 -19.38
N LEU A 54 -6.27 12.64 -18.25
CA LEU A 54 -5.30 13.72 -18.05
C LEU A 54 -3.94 13.15 -17.68
N CYS A 55 -2.88 13.74 -18.22
CA CYS A 55 -1.50 13.34 -17.97
C CYS A 55 -0.77 14.39 -17.13
N CYS A 56 0.01 13.96 -16.14
CA CYS A 56 0.95 14.83 -15.45
C CYS A 56 2.28 14.94 -16.21
N GLN A 57 3.11 15.92 -15.85
CA GLN A 57 4.42 16.13 -16.48
C GLN A 57 5.39 14.93 -16.37
N LYS A 58 5.14 14.02 -15.42
CA LYS A 58 5.93 12.79 -15.21
C LYS A 58 5.42 11.59 -16.02
N GLY A 59 4.35 11.75 -16.80
CA GLY A 59 3.80 10.67 -17.64
C GLY A 59 2.75 9.78 -16.97
N HIS A 60 2.33 10.06 -15.74
CA HIS A 60 1.20 9.33 -15.12
C HIS A 60 -0.13 9.86 -15.66
N VAL A 61 -1.04 8.93 -15.96
CA VAL A 61 -2.37 9.23 -16.53
C VAL A 61 -3.47 8.93 -15.52
N PHE A 62 -4.46 9.80 -15.45
CA PHE A 62 -5.58 9.74 -14.50
C PHE A 62 -6.90 10.08 -15.20
N CYS A 63 -8.03 9.66 -14.62
CA CYS A 63 -9.32 10.26 -14.97
C CYS A 63 -9.35 11.70 -14.42
N LYS A 64 -9.95 12.62 -15.17
CA LYS A 64 -10.08 14.04 -14.78
C LYS A 64 -10.69 14.24 -13.39
N GLU A 65 -11.79 13.55 -13.11
CA GLU A 65 -12.46 13.64 -11.80
C GLU A 65 -11.56 13.15 -10.67
N CYS A 66 -10.97 11.96 -10.84
CA CYS A 66 -10.11 11.35 -9.82
C CYS A 66 -8.92 12.25 -9.46
N ILE A 67 -8.24 12.84 -10.44
CA ILE A 67 -7.06 13.68 -10.15
C ILE A 67 -7.46 14.99 -9.48
N LEU A 68 -8.57 15.61 -9.89
CA LEU A 68 -9.05 16.85 -9.28
C LEU A 68 -9.47 16.64 -7.82
N GLU A 69 -10.22 15.57 -7.54
CA GLU A 69 -10.60 15.20 -6.17
C GLU A 69 -9.36 14.94 -5.29
N CYS A 70 -8.38 14.21 -5.83
CA CYS A 70 -7.14 13.91 -5.13
C CYS A 70 -6.38 15.19 -4.77
N LEU A 71 -6.23 16.13 -5.71
CA LEU A 71 -5.54 17.40 -5.48
C LEU A 71 -6.27 18.28 -4.46
N LEU A 72 -7.61 18.32 -4.50
CA LEU A 72 -8.41 19.06 -3.53
C LEU A 72 -8.30 18.46 -2.13
N ALA A 73 -8.30 17.14 -2.00
CA ALA A 73 -8.08 16.44 -0.74
C ALA A 73 -6.69 16.74 -0.16
N GLN A 74 -5.64 16.60 -0.98
CA GLN A 74 -4.27 16.90 -0.58
C GLN A 74 -4.11 18.35 -0.10
N LYS A 75 -4.71 19.32 -0.80
CA LYS A 75 -4.65 20.73 -0.39
C LYS A 75 -5.29 20.95 0.99
N LYS A 76 -6.42 20.29 1.27
CA LYS A 76 -7.09 20.37 2.58
C LYS A 76 -6.25 19.72 3.67
N ASP A 77 -5.64 18.57 3.40
CA ASP A 77 -4.79 17.86 4.37
C ASP A 77 -3.52 18.66 4.69
N ILE A 78 -2.86 19.24 3.70
CA ILE A 78 -1.69 20.11 3.90
C ILE A 78 -2.05 21.30 4.81
N GLN A 79 -3.18 21.96 4.53
CA GLN A 79 -3.64 23.08 5.35
C GLN A 79 -3.93 22.63 6.80
N ARG A 80 -4.54 21.46 6.98
CA ARG A 80 -4.80 20.89 8.31
C ARG A 80 -3.50 20.58 9.05
N SER A 81 -2.52 19.95 8.39
CA SER A 81 -1.22 19.64 8.99
C SER A 81 -0.49 20.90 9.44
N LEU A 82 -0.46 21.94 8.60
CA LEU A 82 0.17 23.21 8.95
C LEU A 82 -0.49 23.89 10.17
N LEU A 83 -1.83 23.89 10.22
CA LEU A 83 -2.55 24.42 11.39
C LEU A 83 -2.24 23.62 12.66
N MET A 84 -2.12 22.30 12.55
CA MET A 84 -1.76 21.43 13.67
C MET A 84 -0.34 21.69 14.15
N GLU A 85 0.63 21.83 13.24
CA GLU A 85 2.01 22.20 13.54
C GLU A 85 2.08 23.54 14.28
N LEU A 86 1.42 24.57 13.77
CA LEU A 86 1.34 25.88 14.43
C LEU A 86 0.68 25.82 15.81
N SER A 87 -0.34 24.97 15.99
CA SER A 87 -0.96 24.77 17.31
C SER A 87 -0.04 24.05 18.30
N ASN A 88 0.77 23.09 17.83
CA ASN A 88 1.74 22.38 18.65
C ASN A 88 2.88 23.31 19.08
N GLU A 89 3.37 24.17 18.18
CA GLU A 89 4.38 25.18 18.49
C GLU A 89 3.88 26.18 19.54
N LYS A 90 2.62 26.63 19.43
CA LYS A 90 1.99 27.50 20.43
C LYS A 90 1.78 26.82 21.78
N ALA A 91 1.62 25.50 21.83
CA ALA A 91 1.45 24.75 23.08
C ALA A 91 2.77 24.52 23.84
N LEU A 92 3.91 24.74 23.18
CA LEU A 92 5.26 24.59 23.75
C LEU A 92 5.82 25.91 24.34
N ILE A 93 5.14 27.05 24.13
CA ILE A 93 5.49 28.38 24.65
C ILE A 93 4.53 28.72 25.79
#